data_AF-A0A257GTX1-F1
#
_entry.id   AF-A0A257GTX1-F1
#
_cell.length_a   1.000
_cell.length_b   1.000
_cell.length_c   1.000
_cell.angle_alpha   90.00
_cell.angle_beta   90.00
_cell.angle_gamma   90.00
#
_symmetry.space_group_name_H-M   'P 1'
#
loop_
_entity.id
_entity.type
_entity.pdbx_description
1 polymer ?
#
loop_
_entity_poly.entity_id
_entity_poly.type
_entity_poly.pdbx_seq_one_letter_code
_entity_poly.pdbx_strand_id
1 'polypeptide(L)'
;MNAHHWTEWLIRSAFAAVGGIHLLPLMGLLGRPMLERAYGDNLGQGQDLVILMQHRALLFGLLAAACLWAVVAPAWRVPVGVAGLISMAGVVVI
;
A
#
# COMPACT_ATOMS: atom_id res chain seq x y z
N MET A 1 -4.08 25.94 -25.56
CA MET A 1 -3.76 24.51 -25.72
C MET A 1 -2.91 24.07 -24.55
N ASN A 2 -3.38 23.10 -23.75
CA ASN A 2 -2.57 22.10 -23.02
C ASN A 2 -2.62 21.98 -21.49
N ALA A 3 -3.43 22.72 -20.74
CA ALA A 3 -3.49 22.51 -19.27
C ALA A 3 -4.03 21.11 -18.87
N HIS A 4 -4.95 20.53 -19.65
CA HIS A 4 -5.65 19.30 -19.26
C HIS A 4 -4.78 18.03 -19.32
N HIS A 5 -3.75 18.00 -20.19
CA HIS A 5 -2.91 16.82 -20.39
C HIS A 5 -1.90 16.66 -19.26
N TRP A 6 -1.30 17.78 -18.80
CA TRP A 6 -0.32 17.77 -17.71
C TRP A 6 -0.88 17.24 -16.40
N THR A 7 -2.11 17.62 -16.06
CA THR A 7 -2.80 17.16 -14.84
C THR A 7 -3.00 15.65 -14.86
N GLU A 8 -3.33 15.09 -16.03
CA GLU A 8 -3.57 13.67 -16.16
C GLU A 8 -2.29 12.85 -16.01
N TRP A 9 -1.19 13.33 -16.58
CA TRP A 9 0.14 12.74 -16.39
C TRP A 9 0.57 12.79 -14.92
N LEU A 10 0.33 13.91 -14.22
CA LEU A 10 0.62 14.05 -12.80
C LEU A 10 -0.20 13.07 -11.95
N ILE A 11 -1.51 12.96 -12.21
CA ILE A 11 -2.40 12.05 -11.48
C ILE A 11 -1.96 10.59 -11.69
N ARG A 12 -1.67 10.19 -12.94
CA ARG A 12 -1.18 8.84 -13.25
C ARG A 12 0.14 8.53 -12.52
N SER A 13 1.08 9.48 -12.56
CA SER A 13 2.37 9.36 -11.86
C SER A 13 2.18 9.22 -10.35
N ALA A 14 1.28 10.01 -9.75
CA ALA A 14 1.00 9.96 -8.32
C ALA A 14 0.43 8.61 -7.90
N PHE A 15 -0.57 8.09 -8.62
CA PHE A 15 -1.13 6.76 -8.34
C PHE A 15 -0.11 5.64 -8.56
N ALA A 16 0.75 5.75 -9.58
CA ALA A 16 1.84 4.79 -9.80
C ALA A 16 2.87 4.80 -8.66
N ALA A 17 3.28 5.98 -8.20
CA ALA A 17 4.21 6.13 -7.08
C ALA A 17 3.58 5.63 -5.77
N VAL A 18 2.34 6.02 -5.46
CA VAL A 18 1.60 5.57 -4.27
C VAL A 18 1.41 4.06 -4.29
N GLY A 19 0.99 3.48 -5.43
CA GLY A 19 0.89 2.03 -5.60
C GLY A 19 2.23 1.32 -5.40
N GLY A 20 3.31 1.89 -5.94
CA GLY A 20 4.67 1.38 -5.76
C GLY A 20 5.11 1.36 -4.29
N ILE A 21 4.90 2.45 -3.55
CA ILE A 21 5.25 2.52 -2.12
C ILE A 21 4.41 1.54 -1.29
N HIS A 22 3.14 1.37 -1.62
CA HIS A 22 2.24 0.42 -0.94
C HIS A 22 2.55 -1.06 -1.25
N LEU A 23 3.46 -1.36 -2.19
CA LEU A 23 4.00 -2.70 -2.40
C LEU A 23 5.12 -3.06 -1.40
N LEU A 24 5.77 -2.07 -0.76
CA LEU A 24 6.83 -2.35 0.23
C LEU A 24 6.33 -3.23 1.39
N PRO A 25 5.15 -2.97 2.00
CA PRO A 25 4.60 -3.83 3.04
C PRO A 25 4.29 -5.25 2.56
N LEU A 26 4.03 -5.46 1.26
CA LEU A 26 3.71 -6.78 0.71
C LEU A 26 4.87 -7.78 0.87
N MET A 27 6.11 -7.31 0.98
CA MET A 27 7.24 -8.18 1.32
C MET A 27 7.05 -8.89 2.67
N GLY A 28 6.27 -8.32 3.59
CA GLY A 28 5.88 -8.96 4.85
C GLY A 28 5.01 -10.21 4.68
N LEU A 29 4.41 -10.41 3.50
CA LEU A 29 3.64 -11.61 3.15
C LEU A 29 4.52 -12.83 2.80
N LEU A 30 5.80 -12.60 2.47
CA LEU A 30 6.76 -13.65 2.09
C LEU A 30 7.21 -14.52 3.27
N GLY A 31 6.69 -14.27 4.48
CA GLY A 31 6.88 -15.10 5.66
C GLY A 31 7.79 -14.49 6.73
N ARG A 32 7.92 -15.20 7.86
CA ARG A 32 8.80 -14.87 8.99
C ARG A 32 10.21 -14.40 8.58
N PRO A 33 10.94 -15.09 7.69
CA PRO A 33 12.32 -14.69 7.38
C PRO A 33 12.43 -13.32 6.68
N MET A 34 11.39 -12.87 5.97
CA MET A 34 11.38 -11.54 5.36
C MET A 34 10.98 -10.46 6.38
N LEU A 35 10.06 -10.79 7.30
CA LEU A 35 9.69 -9.92 8.41
C LEU A 35 10.86 -9.73 9.39
N GLU A 36 11.61 -10.78 9.72
CA GLU A 36 12.80 -10.73 10.59
C GLU A 36 13.93 -9.91 9.94
N ARG A 37 14.08 -9.99 8.61
CA ARG A 37 15.02 -9.12 7.88
C ARG A 37 14.58 -7.65 7.81
N ALA A 38 13.28 -7.39 7.74
CA ALA A 38 12.74 -6.04 7.61
C ALA A 38 12.55 -5.32 8.96
N TYR A 39 12.28 -6.05 10.04
CA TYR A 39 11.98 -5.52 11.37
C TYR A 39 13.02 -5.91 12.45
N GLY A 40 14.02 -6.74 12.13
CA GLY A 40 15.07 -7.21 13.04
C GLY A 40 14.88 -8.67 13.51
N ASP A 41 15.99 -9.32 13.90
CA ASP A 41 16.15 -10.76 14.22
C ASP A 41 15.28 -11.31 15.39
N ASN A 42 14.25 -10.61 15.85
CA ASN A 42 13.53 -10.96 17.06
C ASN A 42 12.01 -10.75 16.94
N LEU A 43 11.39 -11.32 15.90
CA LEU A 43 9.97 -11.65 16.02
C LEU A 43 9.87 -12.78 17.05
N GLY A 44 9.45 -12.45 18.27
CA GLY A 44 9.39 -13.39 19.39
C GLY A 44 8.69 -14.72 19.05
N GLN A 45 8.88 -15.74 19.91
CA GLN A 45 8.46 -17.12 19.67
C GLN A 45 6.96 -17.33 19.34
N GLY A 46 6.10 -16.34 19.59
CA GLY A 46 4.66 -16.39 19.28
C GLY A 46 4.34 -16.24 17.79
N GLN A 47 3.37 -17.01 17.29
CA GLN A 47 2.89 -16.97 15.90
C GLN A 47 1.89 -15.83 15.65
N ASP A 48 1.26 -15.31 16.70
CA ASP A 48 0.23 -14.27 16.62
C ASP A 48 0.77 -12.96 16.05
N LEU A 49 1.97 -12.52 16.46
CA LEU A 49 2.57 -11.28 15.99
C LEU A 49 2.91 -11.33 14.50
N VAL A 50 3.37 -12.48 14.02
CA VAL A 50 3.68 -12.71 12.61
C VAL A 50 2.42 -12.69 11.77
N ILE A 51 1.34 -13.31 12.27
CA ILE A 51 0.04 -13.31 11.59
C ILE A 51 -0.53 -11.89 11.49
N LEU A 52 -0.48 -11.09 12.57
CA LEU A 52 -0.93 -9.69 12.54
C LEU A 52 -0.13 -8.85 11.52
N MET A 53 1.20 -9.03 11.48
CA MET A 53 2.07 -8.33 10.53
C MET A 53 1.79 -8.74 9.08
N GLN A 54 1.53 -10.03 8.82
CA GLN A 54 1.14 -10.53 7.50
C GLN A 54 -0.24 -10.02 7.07
N HIS A 55 -1.20 -9.92 7.98
CA HIS A 55 -2.52 -9.36 7.68
C HIS A 55 -2.42 -7.89 7.28
N ARG A 56 -1.60 -7.12 8.00
CA ARG A 56 -1.31 -5.71 7.65
C ARG A 56 -0.63 -5.61 6.28
N ALA A 57 0.36 -6.45 6.02
CA ALA A 57 1.03 -6.54 4.72
C ALA A 57 0.03 -6.84 3.58
N LEU A 58 -0.93 -7.75 3.81
CA LEU A 58 -1.94 -8.12 2.83
C LEU A 58 -2.91 -6.96 2.52
N LEU A 59 -3.38 -6.25 3.55
CA LEU A 59 -4.27 -5.09 3.37
C LEU A 59 -3.58 -3.97 2.59
N PHE A 60 -2.31 -3.67 2.88
CA PHE A 60 -1.51 -2.72 2.11
C PHE A 60 -1.29 -3.16 0.67
N GLY A 61 -1.03 -4.45 0.44
CA GLY A 61 -0.92 -5.01 -0.90
C GLY A 61 -2.21 -4.92 -1.72
N LEU A 62 -3.35 -5.17 -1.09
CA LEU A 62 -4.67 -5.05 -1.74
C LEU A 62 -4.98 -3.59 -2.10
N LEU A 63 -4.64 -2.66 -1.20
CA LEU A 63 -4.72 -1.23 -1.47
C LEU A 63 -3.77 -0.80 -2.60
N ALA A 64 -2.55 -1.34 -2.64
CA ALA A 64 -1.59 -1.10 -3.72
C ALA A 64 -2.13 -1.54 -5.08
N ALA A 65 -2.70 -2.74 -5.16
CA ALA A 65 -3.33 -3.26 -6.36
C ALA A 65 -4.52 -2.39 -6.81
N ALA A 66 -5.33 -1.91 -5.87
CA ALA A 66 -6.43 -0.99 -6.15
C ALA A 66 -5.93 0.38 -6.66
N CYS A 67 -4.84 0.91 -6.11
CA CYS A 67 -4.16 2.12 -6.60
C CYS A 67 -3.64 1.96 -8.04
N LEU A 68 -3.02 0.82 -8.36
CA LEU A 68 -2.57 0.51 -9.72
C LEU A 68 -3.75 0.35 -10.68
N TRP A 69 -4.85 -0.26 -10.24
CA TRP A 69 -6.08 -0.37 -11.05
C TRP A 69 -6.69 1.01 -11.35
N ALA A 70 -6.67 1.94 -10.39
CA ALA A 70 -7.16 3.31 -10.55
C ALA A 70 -6.36 4.16 -11.55
N VAL A 71 -5.15 3.72 -11.95
CA VAL A 71 -4.39 4.33 -13.06
C VAL A 71 -5.14 4.13 -14.38
N VAL A 72 -5.67 2.92 -14.61
CA VAL A 72 -6.33 2.51 -15.86
C VAL A 72 -7.83 2.76 -15.83
N ALA A 73 -8.44 2.74 -14.64
CA ALA A 73 -9.88 2.95 -14.42
C ALA A 73 -10.15 4.26 -13.64
N PRO A 74 -10.40 5.41 -14.31
CA PRO A 74 -10.57 6.70 -13.66
C PRO A 74 -11.72 6.75 -12.64
N ALA A 75 -12.78 5.96 -12.87
CA ALA A 75 -13.93 5.85 -11.98
C ALA A 75 -13.56 5.33 -10.57
N TRP A 76 -12.43 4.63 -10.43
CA TRP A 76 -11.97 4.06 -9.17
C TRP A 76 -11.07 5.01 -8.37
N ARG A 77 -10.66 6.16 -8.92
CA ARG A 77 -9.71 7.07 -8.26
C ARG A 77 -10.24 7.64 -6.95
N VAL A 78 -11.52 8.02 -6.90
CA VAL A 78 -12.17 8.56 -5.69
C VAL A 78 -12.28 7.51 -4.59
N PRO A 79 -12.90 6.34 -4.80
CA PRO A 79 -13.03 5.34 -3.73
C PRO A 79 -11.67 4.80 -3.28
N VAL A 80 -10.71 4.61 -4.19
CA VAL A 80 -9.35 4.15 -3.84
C VAL A 80 -8.57 5.24 -3.09
N GLY A 81 -8.72 6.50 -3.48
CA GLY A 81 -8.12 7.63 -2.76
C GLY A 81 -8.64 7.75 -1.33
N VAL A 82 -9.95 7.59 -1.12
CA VAL A 82 -10.56 7.57 0.23
C VAL A 82 -10.05 6.38 1.05
N ALA A 83 -9.99 5.19 0.45
CA ALA A 83 -9.44 4.01 1.13
C ALA A 83 -7.97 4.21 1.54
N GLY A 84 -7.16 4.85 0.69
CA GLY A 84 -5.78 5.21 0.99
C GLY A 84 -5.66 6.21 2.14
N LEU A 85 -6.51 7.24 2.16
CA LEU A 85 -6.55 8.21 3.26
C LEU A 85 -6.91 7.57 4.59
N ILE A 86 -7.92 6.68 4.61
CA ILE A 86 -8.32 5.94 5.82
C ILE A 86 -7.15 5.06 6.30
N SER A 87 -6.48 4.37 5.39
CA SER A 87 -5.32 3.53 5.71
C SER A 87 -4.19 4.34 6.35
N MET A 88 -3.89 5.53 5.84
CA MET A 88 -2.87 6.42 6.42
C MET A 88 -3.30 7.05 7.74
N ALA A 89 -4.58 7.42 7.89
CA ALA A 89 -5.11 7.93 9.15
C ALA A 89 -4.91 6.93 10.30
N GLY A 90 -5.09 5.63 10.02
CA GLY A 90 -4.81 4.58 11.01
C GLY A 90 -3.35 4.52 11.47
N VAL A 91 -2.39 4.81 10.60
CA VAL A 91 -0.95 4.85 10.96
C VAL A 91 -0.58 6.09 11.77
N VAL A 92 -1.29 7.21 11.57
CA VAL A 92 -1.02 8.47 12.28
C VAL A 92 -1.67 8.48 13.67
N VAL A 93 -2.83 7.85 13.82
CA VAL A 93 -3.62 7.89 15.06
C VAL A 93 -3.18 6.85 16.09
N ILE A 94 -2.66 5.70 15.65
CA ILE A 94 -2.24 4.56 16.49
C ILE A 94 -0.73 4.61 16.71
#